data_AF-A0A2T2TQS3-F1
#
_entry.id   AF-A0A2T2TQS3-F1
#
_cell.length_a   1.000
_cell.length_b   1.000
_cell.length_c   1.000
_cell.angle_alpha   90.00
_cell.angle_beta   90.00
_cell.angle_gamma   90.00
#
_symmetry.space_group_name_H-M   'P 1'
#
loop_
_entity.id
_entity.type
_entity.pdbx_description
1 polymer ?
#
loop_
_entity_poly.entity_id
_entity_poly.type
_entity_poly.pdbx_seq_one_letter_code
_entity_poly.pdbx_strand_id
1 'polypeptide(L)'
;MLLAATWVLRAWRGAAVRRQAEQRQEQVTQEALAYAEGQFAEIQQELTERARTVAETPVVGRVLRRRQEEREASVRPLVRFAGGLEWATGRWAVEIYDPLPRVVAWRGFSVPLGDAPDALRFLEAPQTGVAGSAGARRALVAWHPVREGGRVVGGVRVSKTVRFRAPVQNEYLQSYSLAEQWSRATGREMTVHYGAERPDDLPSAARTRALQSASGQTLAHVALTPPAPEQLARAVQARYGDWMALWVALLATLGAAGLWTWFGSALRRTGKTPAPRRLRRLTGRLAVASAAWWGLRYALLALDVPARWGEDLPALASLFAPAQLASTIGAGALRSTGDLLITGVFAFGFAAAVLRWGGRFWGQFRSAKALRAALRDEDRARPAPVRALAALTGTATAVTALAAGLTVLTRRVVIDSTFDFFAHTGLLPGPLLLVVFCALLLLAGAALLASAGLVAAARWSAARWAPRLGENTAGAHRWHGIDRRRLGWGAAVLIVLAAPLAARAALGSAAGMLTVAGLPLLLGGTSVALVRMGLLGPRERFNLLTLRWLLPGVLLLAVALYPVLYGGMHAQRQARLRSAANAFAEGGDPRVLFSLEQVLQALLRRARRRRSTRRGRPCCAAPCFPR
;
A
#
# COMPACT_ATOMS: atom_id res chain seq x y z
N MET A 1 -15.66 -20.47 25.46
CA MET A 1 -15.84 -19.70 26.70
C MET A 1 -15.29 -18.27 26.61
N LEU A 2 -14.03 -18.05 26.23
CA LEU A 2 -13.45 -16.70 26.11
C LEU A 2 -14.19 -15.75 25.14
N LEU A 3 -14.69 -16.28 24.00
CA LEU A 3 -15.51 -15.51 23.06
C LEU A 3 -16.85 -15.06 23.66
N ALA A 4 -17.50 -15.92 24.45
CA ALA A 4 -18.75 -15.58 25.13
C ALA A 4 -18.49 -14.55 26.25
N ALA A 5 -17.42 -14.74 27.03
CA ALA A 5 -17.02 -13.81 28.08
C ALA A 5 -16.69 -12.40 27.52
N THR A 6 -15.98 -12.32 26.40
CA THR A 6 -15.67 -11.03 25.73
C THR A 6 -16.92 -10.37 25.15
N TRP A 7 -17.89 -11.13 24.66
CA TRP A 7 -19.18 -10.59 24.21
C TRP A 7 -20.00 -9.99 25.38
N VAL A 8 -20.07 -10.67 26.52
CA VAL A 8 -20.72 -10.15 27.73
C VAL A 8 -20.00 -8.90 28.24
N LEU A 9 -18.66 -8.90 28.27
CA LEU A 9 -17.88 -7.73 28.66
C LEU A 9 -18.11 -6.53 27.73
N ARG A 10 -18.20 -6.77 26.42
CA ARG A 10 -18.50 -5.73 25.41
C ARG A 10 -19.83 -5.04 25.71
N ALA A 11 -20.88 -5.82 25.98
CA ALA A 11 -22.20 -5.31 26.29
C ALA A 11 -22.20 -4.53 27.62
N TRP A 12 -21.61 -5.12 28.67
CA TRP A 12 -21.55 -4.52 30.00
C TRP A 12 -20.74 -3.22 30.04
N ARG A 13 -19.52 -3.22 29.50
CA ARG A 13 -18.67 -2.02 29.44
C ARG A 13 -19.25 -0.95 28.52
N GLY A 14 -19.85 -1.33 27.39
CA GLY A 14 -20.55 -0.40 26.51
C GLY A 14 -21.71 0.29 27.21
N ALA A 15 -22.50 -0.45 28.00
CA ALA A 15 -23.59 0.10 28.81
C ALA A 15 -23.07 1.02 29.93
N ALA A 16 -21.98 0.64 30.61
CA ALA A 16 -21.36 1.46 31.65
C ALA A 16 -20.83 2.79 31.10
N VAL A 17 -20.20 2.78 29.91
CA VAL A 17 -19.72 4.02 29.25
C VAL A 17 -20.87 4.95 28.92
N ARG A 18 -22.02 4.44 28.46
CA ARG A 18 -23.21 5.26 28.18
C ARG A 18 -23.75 5.96 29.42
N ARG A 19 -23.70 5.30 30.59
CA ARG A 19 -24.16 5.88 31.86
C ARG A 19 -23.26 6.99 32.40
N GLN A 20 -21.97 6.97 32.04
CA GLN A 20 -20.96 7.94 32.50
C GLN A 20 -20.41 8.79 31.34
N ALA A 21 -21.18 8.94 30.27
CA ALA A 21 -20.66 9.50 29.03
C ALA A 21 -20.25 10.97 29.18
N GLU A 22 -21.03 11.75 29.92
CA GLU A 22 -20.78 13.18 30.17
C GLU A 22 -19.49 13.39 30.97
N GLN A 23 -19.33 12.72 32.10
CA GLN A 23 -18.11 12.79 32.92
C GLN A 23 -16.86 12.36 32.14
N ARG A 24 -16.96 11.28 31.35
CA ARG A 24 -15.84 10.86 30.48
C ARG A 24 -15.54 11.86 29.38
N GLN A 25 -16.57 12.47 28.79
CA GLN A 25 -16.40 13.45 27.73
C GLN A 25 -15.70 14.70 28.26
N GLU A 26 -16.06 15.16 29.47
CA GLU A 26 -15.38 16.26 30.15
C GLU A 26 -13.92 15.93 30.45
N GLN A 27 -13.66 14.79 31.06
CA GLN A 27 -12.30 14.37 31.40
C GLN A 27 -11.41 14.27 30.15
N VAL A 28 -11.89 13.62 29.08
CA VAL A 28 -11.15 13.49 27.82
C VAL A 28 -10.92 14.86 27.15
N THR A 29 -11.90 15.77 27.25
CA THR A 29 -11.77 17.13 26.69
C THR A 29 -10.70 17.93 27.45
N GLN A 30 -10.71 17.86 28.78
CA GLN A 30 -9.72 18.54 29.62
C GLN A 30 -8.32 17.99 29.41
N GLU A 31 -8.15 16.66 29.36
CA GLU A 31 -6.85 16.03 29.10
C GLU A 31 -6.29 16.43 27.73
N ALA A 32 -7.13 16.45 26.69
CA ALA A 32 -6.72 16.82 25.34
C ALA A 32 -6.33 18.30 25.22
N LEU A 33 -7.10 19.21 25.85
CA LEU A 33 -6.78 20.64 25.87
C LEU A 33 -5.52 20.94 26.69
N ALA A 34 -5.35 20.28 27.84
CA ALA A 34 -4.15 20.41 28.67
C ALA A 34 -2.89 19.92 27.94
N TYR A 35 -3.00 18.83 27.17
CA TYR A 35 -1.91 18.36 26.32
C TYR A 35 -1.49 19.41 25.27
N ALA A 36 -2.45 20.02 24.57
CA ALA A 36 -2.17 21.06 23.59
C ALA A 36 -1.54 22.33 24.24
N GLU A 37 -2.04 22.73 25.42
CA GLU A 37 -1.51 23.84 26.20
C GLU A 37 -0.06 23.60 26.62
N GLY A 38 0.25 22.41 27.18
CA GLY A 38 1.61 22.03 27.57
C GLY A 38 2.58 21.97 26.39
N GLN A 39 2.17 21.38 25.26
CA GLN A 39 2.99 21.33 24.05
C GLN A 39 3.23 22.72 23.45
N PHE A 40 2.25 23.62 23.53
CA PHE A 40 2.43 25.00 23.07
C PHE A 40 3.40 25.79 23.97
N ALA A 41 3.32 25.60 25.29
CA ALA A 41 4.24 26.20 26.25
C ALA A 41 5.69 25.72 26.02
N GLU A 42 5.89 24.43 25.78
CA GLU A 42 7.20 23.85 25.46
C GLU A 42 7.80 24.48 24.19
N ILE A 43 6.99 24.67 23.14
CA ILE A 43 7.42 25.33 21.90
C ILE A 43 7.81 26.80 22.17
N GLN A 44 7.04 27.53 22.98
CA GLN A 44 7.36 28.91 23.35
C GLN A 44 8.66 29.02 24.13
N GLN A 45 8.86 28.13 25.11
CA GLN A 45 10.07 28.09 25.91
C GLN A 45 11.29 27.84 25.00
N GLU A 46 11.22 26.84 24.13
CA GLU A 46 12.27 26.51 23.17
C GLU A 46 12.57 27.69 22.22
N LEU A 47 11.54 28.41 21.76
CA LEU A 47 11.68 29.61 20.93
C LEU A 47 12.42 30.74 21.65
N THR A 48 11.99 31.06 22.88
CA THR A 48 12.56 32.13 23.70
C THR A 48 14.01 31.81 24.09
N GLU A 49 14.29 30.58 24.49
CA GLU A 49 15.65 30.12 24.81
C GLU A 49 16.58 30.25 23.61
N ARG A 50 16.16 29.77 22.42
CA ARG A 50 16.95 29.91 21.19
C ARG A 50 17.18 31.37 20.82
N ALA A 51 16.15 32.22 20.93
CA ALA A 51 16.27 33.65 20.64
C ALA A 51 17.26 34.34 21.59
N ARG A 52 17.19 34.00 22.88
CA ARG A 52 18.13 34.46 23.90
C ARG A 52 19.55 34.02 23.61
N THR A 53 19.80 32.73 23.35
CA THR A 53 21.14 32.20 23.04
C THR A 53 21.78 32.92 21.85
N VAL A 54 21.02 33.16 20.79
CA VAL A 54 21.51 33.88 19.61
C VAL A 54 21.77 35.36 19.95
N ALA A 55 20.89 36.00 20.72
CA ALA A 55 21.05 37.41 21.11
C ALA A 55 22.23 37.66 22.05
N GLU A 56 22.50 36.73 22.98
CA GLU A 56 23.62 36.80 23.94
C GLU A 56 24.97 36.40 23.34
N THR A 57 25.00 35.93 22.09
CA THR A 57 26.25 35.56 21.43
C THR A 57 27.13 36.80 21.19
N PRO A 58 28.39 36.84 21.68
CA PRO A 58 29.26 38.03 21.59
C PRO A 58 29.51 38.55 20.17
N VAL A 59 29.45 37.68 19.16
CA VAL A 59 29.59 38.07 17.75
C VAL A 59 28.40 38.91 17.28
N VAL A 60 27.19 38.62 17.77
CA VAL A 60 25.97 39.33 17.39
C VAL A 60 25.96 40.75 17.93
N GLY A 61 26.24 40.92 19.23
CA GLY A 61 26.37 42.24 19.86
C GLY A 61 27.43 43.11 19.17
N ARG A 62 28.68 42.64 19.13
CA ARG A 62 29.83 43.43 18.62
C ARG A 62 29.64 43.92 17.18
N VAL A 63 29.09 43.07 16.31
CA VAL A 63 28.89 43.42 14.90
C VAL A 63 27.74 44.41 14.75
N LEU A 64 26.66 44.27 15.53
CA LEU A 64 25.55 45.21 15.51
C LEU A 64 25.96 46.58 16.08
N ARG A 65 26.73 46.62 17.18
CA ARG A 65 27.27 47.87 17.73
C ARG A 65 28.17 48.59 16.73
N ARG A 66 29.13 47.87 16.12
CA ARG A 66 30.02 48.45 15.11
C ARG A 66 29.24 48.96 13.90
N ARG A 67 28.16 48.30 13.49
CA ARG A 67 27.29 48.75 12.40
C ARG A 67 26.45 49.98 12.77
N GLN A 68 26.14 50.15 14.04
CA GLN A 68 25.47 51.35 14.55
C GLN A 68 26.40 52.56 14.56
N GLU A 69 27.68 52.35 14.92
CA GLU A 69 28.74 53.37 14.90
C GLU A 69 29.17 53.70 13.44
N GLU A 70 29.37 52.67 12.62
CA GLU A 70 29.81 52.74 11.23
C GLU A 70 28.78 52.06 10.32
N ARG A 71 27.95 52.85 9.62
CA ARG A 71 26.84 52.31 8.80
C ARG A 71 27.27 51.30 7.72
N GLU A 72 28.52 51.38 7.26
CA GLU A 72 29.13 50.50 6.26
C GLU A 72 29.92 49.32 6.84
N ALA A 73 29.90 49.11 8.17
CA ALA A 73 30.62 48.01 8.80
C ALA A 73 30.23 46.64 8.22
N SER A 74 31.23 45.78 8.07
CA SER A 74 31.06 44.45 7.47
C SER A 74 30.15 43.54 8.31
N VAL A 75 29.07 43.06 7.69
CA VAL A 75 28.13 42.08 8.27
C VAL A 75 28.54 40.62 8.04
N ARG A 76 29.66 40.38 7.33
CA ARG A 76 30.13 39.03 6.99
C ARG A 76 30.24 38.09 8.20
N PRO A 77 30.75 38.53 9.38
CA PRO A 77 30.81 37.66 10.55
C PRO A 77 29.42 37.22 11.03
N LEU A 78 28.42 38.11 10.96
CA LEU A 78 27.04 37.85 11.35
C LEU A 78 26.36 36.87 10.38
N VAL A 79 26.58 37.05 9.07
CA VAL A 79 26.06 36.14 8.03
C VAL A 79 26.69 34.75 8.16
N ARG A 80 28.00 34.66 8.45
CA ARG A 80 28.68 33.38 8.68
C ARG A 80 28.18 32.70 9.95
N PHE A 81 27.96 33.46 11.02
CA PHE A 81 27.39 32.94 12.26
C PHE A 81 25.96 32.41 12.04
N ALA A 82 25.08 33.19 11.43
CA ALA A 82 23.72 32.74 11.07
C ALA A 82 23.77 31.51 10.16
N GLY A 83 24.69 31.48 9.20
CA GLY A 83 24.99 30.34 8.32
C GLY A 83 25.55 29.10 9.02
N GLY A 84 26.03 29.20 10.26
CA GLY A 84 26.47 28.07 11.08
C GLY A 84 25.35 27.41 11.89
N LEU A 85 24.16 28.02 11.96
CA LEU A 85 23.05 27.52 12.78
C LEU A 85 22.30 26.40 12.04
N GLU A 86 22.75 25.16 12.22
CA GLU A 86 22.15 23.98 11.57
C GLU A 86 20.65 23.82 11.87
N TRP A 87 20.25 24.11 13.12
CA TRP A 87 18.87 24.02 13.58
C TRP A 87 17.93 25.03 12.92
N ALA A 88 18.45 26.14 12.35
CA ALA A 88 17.65 27.18 11.69
C ALA A 88 17.26 26.79 10.25
N THR A 89 16.92 25.52 10.03
CA THR A 89 16.52 24.96 8.73
C THR A 89 15.17 24.24 8.84
N GLY A 90 14.50 24.05 7.70
CA GLY A 90 13.19 23.39 7.65
C GLY A 90 12.07 24.21 8.29
N ARG A 91 11.67 23.83 9.51
CA ARG A 91 10.54 24.44 10.25
C ARG A 91 10.94 25.59 11.17
N TRP A 92 12.23 25.87 11.29
CA TRP A 92 12.79 26.96 12.08
C TRP A 92 13.47 28.01 11.21
N ALA A 93 13.49 29.24 11.70
CA ALA A 93 14.21 30.34 11.10
C ALA A 93 14.73 31.30 12.17
N VAL A 94 15.78 32.02 11.81
CA VAL A 94 16.37 33.08 12.62
C VAL A 94 16.65 34.29 11.73
N GLU A 95 16.28 35.46 12.23
CA GLU A 95 16.54 36.75 11.60
C GLU A 95 17.13 37.68 12.65
N ILE A 96 18.19 38.40 12.27
CA ILE A 96 18.88 39.35 13.11
C ILE A 96 18.63 40.74 12.55
N TYR A 97 18.17 41.64 13.39
CA TYR A 97 17.72 42.98 13.06
C TYR A 97 18.64 44.04 13.67
N ASP A 98 18.78 45.15 12.96
CA ASP A 98 19.33 46.39 13.53
C ASP A 98 18.27 47.12 14.39
N PRO A 99 18.60 48.27 15.02
CA PRO A 99 17.64 49.04 15.81
C PRO A 99 16.48 49.66 14.99
N LEU A 100 16.61 49.71 13.66
CA LEU A 100 15.63 50.29 12.73
C LEU A 100 14.92 49.16 11.95
N PRO A 101 14.33 48.19 12.66
CA PRO A 101 13.97 46.81 12.26
C PRO A 101 14.33 46.35 10.84
N ARG A 102 15.58 46.52 10.40
CA ARG A 102 16.07 45.98 9.12
C ARG A 102 16.82 44.69 9.36
N VAL A 103 16.51 43.68 8.55
CA VAL A 103 17.20 42.38 8.60
C VAL A 103 18.65 42.56 8.14
N VAL A 104 19.59 42.21 9.01
CA VAL A 104 21.05 42.27 8.79
C VAL A 104 21.59 40.90 8.38
N ALA A 105 21.08 39.83 8.98
CA ALA A 105 21.36 38.46 8.59
C ALA A 105 20.12 37.58 8.82
N TRP A 106 19.96 36.53 8.02
CA TRP A 106 18.89 35.56 8.19
C TRP A 106 19.36 34.15 7.85
N ARG A 107 18.66 33.16 8.39
CA ARG A 107 18.70 31.77 7.93
C ARG A 107 17.33 31.12 8.11
N GLY A 108 16.94 30.32 7.12
CA GLY A 108 15.64 29.64 7.09
C GLY A 108 14.59 30.39 6.27
N PHE A 109 13.32 30.21 6.62
CA PHE A 109 12.21 30.93 6.01
C PHE A 109 12.02 32.32 6.61
N SER A 110 11.30 33.20 5.90
CA SER A 110 10.89 34.50 6.43
C SER A 110 9.37 34.59 6.52
N VAL A 111 8.88 35.35 7.50
CA VAL A 111 7.47 35.70 7.69
C VAL A 111 7.34 37.22 7.87
N PRO A 112 6.18 37.83 7.61
CA PRO A 112 5.97 39.25 7.90
C PRO A 112 6.28 39.60 9.36
N LEU A 113 6.56 40.87 9.67
CA LEU A 113 6.86 41.32 11.02
C LEU A 113 5.68 41.14 12.00
N GLY A 114 4.44 41.15 11.48
CA GLY A 114 3.23 41.14 12.29
C GLY A 114 3.08 42.44 13.08
N ASP A 115 2.35 42.40 14.19
CA ASP A 115 2.04 43.56 15.03
C ASP A 115 3.16 43.91 16.04
N ALA A 116 4.23 43.12 16.05
CA ALA A 116 5.34 43.29 17.00
C ALA A 116 6.05 44.66 16.92
N PRO A 117 6.31 45.25 15.73
CA PRO A 117 6.95 46.57 15.64
C PRO A 117 6.09 47.71 16.20
N ASP A 118 4.77 47.53 16.25
CA ASP A 118 3.81 48.53 16.74
C ASP A 118 3.61 48.46 18.26
N ALA A 119 4.27 47.51 18.94
CA ALA A 119 4.20 47.38 20.39
C ALA A 119 4.98 48.50 21.09
N LEU A 120 4.36 49.11 22.12
CA LEU A 120 4.91 50.22 22.92
C LEU A 120 6.31 49.99 23.53
N ARG A 121 6.76 48.73 23.64
CA ARG A 121 8.07 48.33 24.21
C ARG A 121 8.90 47.47 23.26
N PHE A 122 8.76 47.68 21.95
CA PHE A 122 9.48 46.90 20.94
C PHE A 122 11.00 46.99 21.14
N LEU A 123 11.67 45.84 21.20
CA LEU A 123 13.11 45.68 21.51
C LEU A 123 13.57 46.16 22.90
N GLU A 124 12.67 46.47 23.82
CA GLU A 124 13.04 46.74 25.22
C GLU A 124 13.05 45.45 26.06
N ALA A 125 12.10 44.56 25.79
CA ALA A 125 11.90 43.28 26.49
C ALA A 125 11.69 42.13 25.50
N PRO A 126 11.94 40.87 25.90
CA PRO A 126 11.57 39.72 25.11
C PRO A 126 10.05 39.67 24.88
N GLN A 127 9.63 39.34 23.66
CA GLN A 127 8.21 39.27 23.28
C GLN A 127 7.96 38.02 22.45
N THR A 128 6.78 37.42 22.59
CA THR A 128 6.33 36.32 21.73
C THR A 128 5.05 36.71 21.02
N GLY A 129 4.88 36.22 19.79
CA GLY A 129 3.74 36.58 18.95
C GLY A 129 3.48 35.55 17.87
N VAL A 130 2.39 35.71 17.13
CA VAL A 130 2.11 34.92 15.93
C VAL A 130 2.22 35.84 14.72
N ALA A 131 3.05 35.44 13.75
CA ALA A 131 3.25 36.19 12.52
C ALA A 131 2.84 35.36 11.29
N GLY A 132 2.24 36.01 10.30
CA GLY A 132 1.86 35.39 9.03
C GLY A 132 0.54 35.89 8.47
N SER A 133 0.34 35.72 7.15
CA SER A 133 -0.92 36.06 6.49
C SER A 133 -1.93 34.91 6.59
N ALA A 134 -3.21 35.21 6.37
CA ALA A 134 -4.32 34.26 6.50
C ALA A 134 -4.22 33.01 5.58
N GLY A 135 -3.41 33.02 4.52
CA GLY A 135 -3.48 32.02 3.45
C GLY A 135 -2.42 30.91 3.44
N ALA A 136 -1.15 31.22 3.70
CA ALA A 136 -0.05 30.35 3.29
C ALA A 136 0.82 29.80 4.43
N ARG A 137 1.31 30.67 5.32
CA ARG A 137 2.24 30.30 6.39
C ARG A 137 2.02 31.17 7.62
N ARG A 138 1.86 30.53 8.78
CA ARG A 138 1.89 31.16 10.11
C ARG A 138 3.04 30.57 10.92
N ALA A 139 3.72 31.42 11.65
CA ALA A 139 4.80 31.05 12.55
C ALA A 139 4.58 31.68 13.93
N LEU A 140 4.96 30.93 14.96
CA LEU A 140 5.14 31.48 16.29
C LEU A 140 6.53 32.11 16.32
N VAL A 141 6.62 33.35 16.80
CA VAL A 141 7.83 34.14 16.79
C VAL A 141 8.21 34.55 18.20
N ALA A 142 9.51 34.55 18.50
CA ALA A 142 10.08 35.10 19.71
C ALA A 142 11.10 36.18 19.33
N TRP A 143 10.90 37.37 19.87
CA TRP A 143 11.80 38.51 19.78
C TRP A 143 12.63 38.59 21.07
N HIS A 144 13.93 38.74 20.92
CA HIS A 144 14.83 39.01 22.02
C HIS A 144 15.73 40.21 21.69
N PRO A 145 15.82 41.21 22.57
CA PRO A 145 16.71 42.34 22.34
C PRO A 145 18.17 41.93 22.44
N VAL A 146 19.02 42.50 21.58
CA VAL A 146 20.47 42.36 21.67
C VAL A 146 21.01 43.56 22.44
N ARG A 147 21.70 43.29 23.55
CA ARG A 147 22.27 44.33 24.41
C ARG A 147 23.79 44.22 24.44
N GLU A 148 24.46 45.35 24.33
CA GLU A 148 25.90 45.46 24.55
C GLU A 148 26.20 46.71 25.38
N GLY A 149 26.91 46.55 26.50
CA GLY A 149 27.15 47.66 27.44
C GLY A 149 25.86 48.28 28.02
N GLY A 150 24.80 47.49 28.19
CA GLY A 150 23.50 47.95 28.70
C GLY A 150 22.61 48.70 27.70
N ARG A 151 23.11 48.98 26.49
CA ARG A 151 22.34 49.61 25.40
C ARG A 151 21.80 48.56 24.41
N VAL A 152 20.61 48.79 23.88
CA VAL A 152 20.02 47.94 22.83
C VAL A 152 20.66 48.29 21.49
N VAL A 153 21.34 47.32 20.88
CA VAL A 153 22.05 47.48 19.59
C VAL A 153 21.31 46.80 18.43
N GLY A 154 20.21 46.10 18.70
CA GLY A 154 19.36 45.44 17.72
C GLY A 154 18.46 44.37 18.33
N GLY A 155 17.98 43.45 17.50
CA GLY A 155 17.07 42.38 17.93
C GLY A 155 17.30 41.06 17.20
N VAL A 156 16.98 39.96 17.86
CA VAL A 156 16.93 38.64 17.24
C VAL A 156 15.49 38.17 17.22
N ARG A 157 15.05 37.68 16.06
CA ARG A 157 13.76 37.00 15.90
C ARG A 157 14.01 35.54 15.55
N VAL A 158 13.49 34.64 16.37
CA VAL A 158 13.42 33.21 16.05
C VAL A 158 11.98 32.86 15.73
N SER A 159 11.77 32.08 14.66
CA SER A 159 10.44 31.71 14.17
C SER A 159 10.33 30.20 14.03
N LYS A 160 9.21 29.62 14.48
CA LYS A 160 8.85 28.21 14.22
C LYS A 160 7.53 28.17 13.46
N THR A 161 7.51 27.46 12.33
CA THR A 161 6.28 27.31 11.54
C THR A 161 5.25 26.52 12.35
N VAL A 162 4.05 27.08 12.52
CA VAL A 162 2.92 26.45 13.23
C VAL A 162 1.79 26.01 12.29
N ARG A 163 1.70 26.66 11.13
CA ARG A 163 0.82 26.27 10.02
C ARG A 163 1.47 26.61 8.70
N PHE A 164 1.47 25.66 7.77
CA PHE A 164 1.90 25.84 6.39
C PHE A 164 0.98 25.07 5.47
N ARG A 165 0.30 25.79 4.58
CA ARG A 165 -0.55 25.19 3.54
C ARG A 165 0.22 25.20 2.23
N ALA A 166 0.78 24.05 1.88
CA ALA A 166 1.46 23.89 0.59
C ALA A 166 0.42 23.99 -0.54
N PRO A 167 0.69 24.76 -1.62
CA PRO A 167 -0.22 24.85 -2.76
C PRO A 167 -0.31 23.51 -3.53
N VAL A 168 0.76 22.71 -3.50
CA VAL A 168 0.83 21.36 -4.05
C VAL A 168 1.52 20.47 -3.03
N GLN A 169 0.93 19.31 -2.74
CA GLN A 169 1.52 18.31 -1.86
C GLN A 169 2.33 17.29 -2.68
N ASN A 170 3.59 17.11 -2.34
CA ASN A 170 4.43 16.04 -2.87
C ASN A 170 5.40 15.56 -1.78
N GLU A 171 6.30 14.64 -2.12
CA GLU A 171 7.26 14.08 -1.16
C GLU A 171 8.17 15.13 -0.50
N TYR A 172 8.45 16.24 -1.20
CA TYR A 172 9.35 17.31 -0.75
C TYR A 172 8.62 18.52 -0.13
N LEU A 173 7.33 18.68 -0.41
CA LEU A 173 6.49 19.79 0.02
C LEU A 173 5.20 19.24 0.63
N GLN A 174 5.15 19.20 1.95
CA GLN A 174 3.97 18.75 2.69
C GLN A 174 3.33 19.91 3.45
N SER A 175 2.00 19.90 3.55
CA SER A 175 1.29 20.78 4.49
C SER A 175 1.64 20.40 5.92
N TYR A 176 1.63 21.40 6.79
CA TYR A 176 1.88 21.22 8.21
C TYR A 176 0.89 22.05 9.02
N SER A 177 0.39 21.49 10.11
CA SER A 177 -0.50 22.17 11.05
C SER A 177 -0.28 21.60 12.45
N LEU A 178 -0.07 22.46 13.44
CA LEU A 178 -0.08 22.04 14.85
C LEU A 178 -1.40 21.36 15.22
N ALA A 179 -2.52 21.85 14.67
CA ALA A 179 -3.84 21.28 14.90
C ALA A 179 -3.88 19.80 14.46
N GLU A 180 -3.35 19.47 13.28
CA GLU A 180 -3.30 18.08 12.78
C GLU A 180 -2.30 17.23 13.56
N GLN A 181 -1.20 17.82 14.04
CA GLN A 181 -0.22 17.11 14.86
C GLN A 181 -0.82 16.73 16.22
N TRP A 182 -1.46 17.67 16.91
CA TRP A 182 -2.14 17.40 18.18
C TRP A 182 -3.36 16.50 17.99
N SER A 183 -4.08 16.64 16.87
CA SER A 183 -5.21 15.76 16.57
C SER A 183 -4.77 14.31 16.40
N ARG A 184 -3.63 14.07 15.74
CA ARG A 184 -3.05 12.72 15.63
C ARG A 184 -2.53 12.19 16.97
N ALA A 185 -1.90 13.04 17.77
CA ALA A 185 -1.35 12.63 19.06
C ALA A 185 -2.44 12.26 20.09
N THR A 186 -3.53 13.03 20.11
CA THR A 186 -4.66 12.82 21.05
C THR A 186 -5.76 11.92 20.47
N GLY A 187 -5.74 11.68 19.16
CA GLY A 187 -6.81 10.99 18.43
C GLY A 187 -8.12 11.78 18.37
N ARG A 188 -8.08 13.11 18.56
CA ARG A 188 -9.26 13.99 18.62
C ARG A 188 -9.12 15.15 17.65
N GLU A 189 -10.20 15.49 16.96
CA GLU A 189 -10.17 16.61 16.03
C GLU A 189 -10.07 17.94 16.78
N MET A 190 -8.97 18.65 16.54
CA MET A 190 -8.68 19.95 17.12
C MET A 190 -8.58 21.00 16.02
N THR A 191 -9.10 22.19 16.29
CA THR A 191 -8.91 23.37 15.46
C THR A 191 -8.15 24.43 16.24
N VAL A 192 -7.21 25.11 15.56
CA VAL A 192 -6.41 26.17 16.16
C VAL A 192 -6.64 27.46 15.38
N HIS A 193 -7.19 28.45 16.07
CA HIS A 193 -7.42 29.79 15.56
C HIS A 193 -6.33 30.70 16.12
N TYR A 194 -5.43 31.20 15.27
CA TYR A 194 -4.38 32.11 15.75
C TYR A 194 -4.82 33.56 15.63
N GLY A 195 -4.54 34.33 16.68
CA GLY A 195 -4.99 35.71 16.87
C GLY A 195 -5.38 35.95 18.34
N ALA A 196 -5.41 37.23 18.73
CA ALA A 196 -5.84 37.64 20.07
C ALA A 196 -7.37 37.67 20.21
N GLU A 197 -8.08 37.91 19.10
CA GLU A 197 -9.54 37.89 19.07
C GLU A 197 -10.06 36.46 19.04
N ARG A 198 -11.07 36.20 19.87
CA ARG A 198 -11.83 34.96 19.86
C ARG A 198 -12.85 35.04 18.73
N PRO A 199 -12.77 34.19 17.69
CA PRO A 199 -13.85 34.13 16.69
C PRO A 199 -15.21 33.82 17.33
N ASP A 200 -16.26 34.48 16.86
CA ASP A 200 -17.64 34.31 17.35
C ASP A 200 -18.15 32.87 17.16
N ASP A 201 -17.65 32.18 16.14
CA ASP A 201 -18.01 30.79 15.79
C ASP A 201 -17.44 29.73 16.76
N LEU A 202 -16.69 30.13 17.78
CA LEU A 202 -16.02 29.19 18.68
C LEU A 202 -16.97 28.64 19.76
N PRO A 203 -17.02 27.30 19.94
CA PRO A 203 -17.88 26.66 20.95
C PRO A 203 -17.55 27.13 22.37
N SER A 204 -18.50 26.93 23.30
CA SER A 204 -18.45 27.38 24.71
C SER A 204 -17.10 27.14 25.40
N ALA A 205 -16.77 27.95 26.41
CA ALA A 205 -15.48 27.94 27.13
C ALA A 205 -15.05 26.55 27.66
N ALA A 206 -15.98 25.63 27.91
CA ALA A 206 -15.68 24.25 28.28
C ALA A 206 -14.97 23.42 27.18
N ARG A 207 -15.01 23.89 25.92
CA ARG A 207 -14.47 23.21 24.73
C ARG A 207 -13.39 24.04 24.02
N THR A 208 -13.05 25.19 24.59
CA THR A 208 -12.05 26.12 24.06
C THR A 208 -11.04 26.49 25.12
N ARG A 209 -9.76 26.54 24.72
CA ARG A 209 -8.67 27.00 25.58
C ARG A 209 -7.91 28.11 24.88
N ALA A 210 -7.70 29.23 25.57
CA ALA A 210 -6.82 30.29 25.10
C ALA A 210 -5.37 29.87 25.35
N LEU A 211 -4.55 29.92 24.31
CA LEU A 211 -3.12 29.72 24.37
C LEU A 211 -2.47 31.09 24.56
N GLN A 212 -1.88 31.29 25.73
CA GLN A 212 -1.30 32.57 26.13
C GLN A 212 0.21 32.58 25.92
N SER A 213 0.77 33.77 25.71
CA SER A 213 2.20 34.02 25.77
C SER A 213 2.72 33.95 27.21
N ALA A 214 4.03 33.86 27.38
CA ALA A 214 4.67 34.05 28.69
C ALA A 214 4.35 35.42 29.34
N SER A 215 3.91 36.41 28.57
CA SER A 215 3.47 37.73 29.05
C SER A 215 1.96 37.83 29.31
N GLY A 216 1.21 36.72 29.21
CA GLY A 216 -0.24 36.66 29.44
C GLY A 216 -1.11 37.13 28.26
N GLN A 217 -0.52 37.46 27.11
CA GLN A 217 -1.25 37.86 25.91
C GLN A 217 -1.80 36.62 25.18
N THR A 218 -3.04 36.66 24.71
CA THR A 218 -3.61 35.54 23.94
C THR A 218 -3.01 35.49 22.54
N LEU A 219 -2.40 34.36 22.17
CA LEU A 219 -1.77 34.14 20.87
C LEU A 219 -2.64 33.29 19.94
N ALA A 220 -3.41 32.37 20.50
CA ALA A 220 -4.31 31.50 19.76
C ALA A 220 -5.42 30.94 20.65
N HIS A 221 -6.45 30.40 20.04
CA HIS A 221 -7.50 29.61 20.67
C HIS A 221 -7.50 28.19 20.09
N VAL A 222 -7.48 27.19 20.95
CA VAL A 222 -7.67 25.78 20.58
C VAL A 222 -9.11 25.42 20.88
N ALA A 223 -9.82 24.91 19.89
CA ALA A 223 -11.14 24.35 20.07
C ALA A 223 -11.09 22.84 19.81
N LEU A 224 -11.84 22.10 20.63
CA LEU A 224 -12.01 20.67 20.49
C LEU A 224 -13.48 20.39 20.11
N THR A 225 -13.67 19.55 19.11
CA THR A 225 -14.99 18.93 18.89
C THR A 225 -15.07 17.71 19.81
N PRO A 226 -15.88 17.73 20.89
CA PRO A 226 -15.91 16.61 21.80
C PRO A 226 -16.57 15.41 21.13
N PRO A 227 -16.11 14.18 21.42
CA PRO A 227 -16.71 12.99 20.84
C PRO A 227 -18.15 12.85 21.32
N ALA A 228 -19.05 12.47 20.41
CA ALA A 228 -20.42 12.16 20.80
C ALA A 228 -20.42 11.01 21.83
N PRO A 229 -21.32 10.99 22.81
CA PRO A 229 -21.38 9.94 23.83
C PRO A 229 -21.52 8.54 23.22
N GLU A 230 -22.19 8.43 22.07
CA GLU A 230 -22.26 7.20 21.31
C GLU A 230 -20.92 6.77 20.70
N GLN A 231 -20.09 7.72 20.25
CA GLN A 231 -18.77 7.42 19.70
C GLN A 231 -17.84 6.87 20.77
N LEU A 232 -17.93 7.37 22.02
CA LEU A 232 -17.18 6.82 23.16
C LEU A 232 -17.58 5.36 23.44
N ALA A 233 -18.87 5.05 23.45
CA ALA A 233 -19.36 3.69 23.62
C ALA A 233 -18.97 2.78 22.45
N ARG A 234 -19.05 3.27 21.21
CA ARG A 234 -18.64 2.54 19.99
C ARG A 234 -17.14 2.24 19.99
N ALA A 235 -16.30 3.19 20.41
CA ALA A 235 -14.85 2.99 20.50
C ALA A 235 -14.48 1.86 21.48
N VAL A 236 -15.11 1.84 22.66
CA VAL A 236 -14.93 0.75 23.63
C VAL A 236 -15.44 -0.57 23.08
N GLN A 237 -16.62 -0.57 22.45
CA GLN A 237 -17.19 -1.77 21.83
C GLN A 237 -16.36 -2.29 20.66
N ALA A 238 -15.74 -1.41 19.88
CA ALA A 238 -14.86 -1.76 18.76
C ALA A 238 -13.64 -2.53 19.27
N ARG A 239 -13.00 -2.06 20.34
CA ARG A 239 -11.86 -2.74 20.98
C ARG A 239 -12.21 -4.16 21.42
N TYR A 240 -13.38 -4.37 22.03
CA TYR A 240 -13.84 -5.74 22.34
C TYR A 240 -14.24 -6.53 21.10
N GLY A 241 -14.73 -5.85 20.06
CA GLY A 241 -14.96 -6.44 18.74
C GLY A 241 -13.68 -6.97 18.10
N ASP A 242 -12.53 -6.31 18.32
CA ASP A 242 -11.22 -6.74 17.82
C ASP A 242 -10.79 -8.04 18.51
N TRP A 243 -10.96 -8.11 19.84
CA TRP A 243 -10.75 -9.33 20.63
C TRP A 243 -11.68 -10.47 20.22
N MET A 244 -12.96 -10.17 19.95
CA MET A 244 -13.89 -11.18 19.44
C MET A 244 -13.44 -11.73 18.09
N ALA A 245 -13.01 -10.87 17.16
CA ALA A 245 -12.49 -11.33 15.87
C ALA A 245 -11.22 -12.16 16.03
N LEU A 246 -10.37 -11.85 17.00
CA LEU A 246 -9.21 -12.69 17.33
C LEU A 246 -9.66 -14.10 17.71
N TRP A 247 -10.63 -14.23 18.61
CA TRP A 247 -11.15 -15.54 19.01
C TRP A 247 -11.83 -16.29 17.86
N VAL A 248 -12.63 -15.60 17.04
CA VAL A 248 -13.27 -16.21 15.86
C VAL A 248 -12.22 -16.69 14.87
N ALA A 249 -11.23 -15.84 14.54
CA ALA A 249 -10.14 -16.18 13.63
C ALA A 249 -9.31 -17.36 14.15
N LEU A 250 -9.00 -17.38 15.46
CA LEU A 250 -8.28 -18.48 16.10
C LEU A 250 -9.07 -19.79 16.01
N LEU A 251 -10.36 -19.77 16.37
CA LEU A 251 -11.23 -20.96 16.29
C LEU A 251 -11.37 -21.47 14.85
N ALA A 252 -11.57 -20.56 13.89
CA ALA A 252 -11.65 -20.92 12.47
C ALA A 252 -10.34 -21.53 11.97
N THR A 253 -9.20 -20.96 12.36
CA THR A 253 -7.86 -21.46 12.00
C THR A 253 -7.61 -22.84 12.60
N LEU A 254 -7.95 -23.06 13.88
CA LEU A 254 -7.85 -24.36 14.54
C LEU A 254 -8.77 -25.40 13.89
N GLY A 255 -10.02 -25.02 13.55
CA GLY A 255 -10.96 -25.89 12.85
C GLY A 255 -10.45 -26.32 11.46
N ALA A 256 -9.94 -25.36 10.68
CA ALA A 256 -9.34 -25.65 9.38
C ALA A 256 -8.08 -26.52 9.51
N ALA A 257 -7.21 -26.25 10.49
CA ALA A 257 -6.04 -27.07 10.79
C ALA A 257 -6.42 -28.49 11.22
N GLY A 258 -7.47 -28.65 12.02
CA GLY A 258 -8.04 -29.95 12.39
C GLY A 258 -8.53 -30.74 11.18
N LEU A 259 -9.27 -30.11 10.26
CA LEU A 259 -9.70 -30.74 9.02
C LEU A 259 -8.52 -31.08 8.09
N TRP A 260 -7.50 -30.24 8.06
CA TRP A 260 -6.30 -30.46 7.26
C TRP A 260 -5.45 -31.62 7.79
N THR A 261 -5.26 -31.70 9.11
CA THR A 261 -4.57 -32.82 9.76
C THR A 261 -5.39 -34.12 9.66
N TRP A 262 -6.72 -34.04 9.71
CA TRP A 262 -7.61 -35.16 9.43
C TRP A 262 -7.44 -35.69 7.99
N PHE A 263 -7.39 -34.81 6.98
CA PHE A 263 -7.04 -35.19 5.62
C PHE A 263 -5.63 -35.79 5.53
N GLY A 264 -4.63 -35.16 6.14
CA GLY A 264 -3.24 -35.64 6.13
C GLY A 264 -3.07 -37.00 6.80
N SER A 265 -3.77 -37.25 7.91
CA SER A 265 -3.78 -38.56 8.57
C SER A 265 -4.49 -39.62 7.72
N ALA A 266 -5.60 -39.26 7.06
CA ALA A 266 -6.26 -40.13 6.09
C ALA A 266 -5.33 -40.51 4.94
N LEU A 267 -4.58 -39.53 4.43
CA LEU A 267 -3.58 -39.72 3.39
C LEU A 267 -2.49 -40.69 3.85
N ARG A 268 -1.94 -40.52 5.06
CA ARG A 268 -0.94 -41.43 5.63
C ARG A 268 -1.46 -42.87 5.81
N ARG A 269 -2.68 -43.03 6.33
CA ARG A 269 -3.30 -44.36 6.57
C ARG A 269 -3.76 -45.06 5.30
N THR A 270 -3.92 -44.33 4.20
CA THR A 270 -4.24 -44.92 2.91
C THR A 270 -2.99 -45.62 2.39
N GLY A 271 -2.98 -46.96 2.45
CA GLY A 271 -1.86 -47.79 1.98
C GLY A 271 -1.49 -47.54 0.51
N LYS A 272 -0.40 -48.18 0.06
CA LYS A 272 0.16 -47.99 -1.29
C LYS A 272 -0.82 -48.36 -2.42
N THR A 273 -1.79 -49.23 -2.16
CA THR A 273 -2.83 -49.69 -3.09
C THR A 273 -4.25 -49.36 -2.56
N PRO A 274 -4.75 -48.14 -2.78
CA PRO A 274 -6.08 -47.76 -2.30
C PRO A 274 -7.19 -48.40 -3.13
N ALA A 275 -8.08 -49.15 -2.46
CA ALA A 275 -9.36 -49.54 -3.05
C ALA A 275 -10.15 -48.29 -3.53
N PRO A 276 -10.92 -48.37 -4.62
CA PRO A 276 -11.61 -47.21 -5.22
C PRO A 276 -12.57 -46.51 -4.23
N ARG A 277 -13.20 -47.28 -3.32
CA ARG A 277 -14.03 -46.73 -2.24
C ARG A 277 -13.23 -45.87 -1.26
N ARG A 278 -12.00 -46.28 -0.91
CA ARG A 278 -11.10 -45.49 -0.03
C ARG A 278 -10.61 -44.24 -0.74
N LEU A 279 -10.36 -44.32 -2.04
CA LEU A 279 -9.97 -43.18 -2.86
C LEU A 279 -11.08 -42.12 -2.93
N ARG A 280 -12.34 -42.54 -3.18
CA ARG A 280 -13.50 -41.64 -3.17
C ARG A 280 -13.72 -40.97 -1.82
N ARG A 281 -13.50 -41.70 -0.72
CA ARG A 281 -13.54 -41.11 0.61
C ARG A 281 -12.44 -40.07 0.77
N LEU A 282 -11.21 -40.37 0.34
CA LEU A 282 -10.08 -39.46 0.45
C LEU A 282 -10.24 -38.19 -0.41
N THR A 283 -10.80 -38.29 -1.62
CA THR A 283 -11.16 -37.11 -2.43
C THR A 283 -12.27 -36.30 -1.76
N GLY A 284 -13.26 -36.96 -1.15
CA GLY A 284 -14.28 -36.27 -0.33
C GLY A 284 -13.68 -35.53 0.86
N ARG A 285 -12.71 -36.14 1.57
CA ARG A 285 -11.99 -35.47 2.66
C ARG A 285 -11.17 -34.27 2.18
N LEU A 286 -10.52 -34.40 1.02
CA LEU A 286 -9.83 -33.28 0.38
C LEU A 286 -10.82 -32.16 0.07
N ALA A 287 -11.97 -32.45 -0.53
CA ALA A 287 -12.98 -31.44 -0.86
C ALA A 287 -13.47 -30.68 0.38
N VAL A 288 -13.78 -31.39 1.48
CA VAL A 288 -14.18 -30.77 2.76
C VAL A 288 -13.04 -29.92 3.35
N ALA A 289 -11.82 -30.44 3.38
CA ALA A 289 -10.67 -29.69 3.87
C ALA A 289 -10.38 -28.45 3.00
N SER A 290 -10.61 -28.53 1.69
CA SER A 290 -10.43 -27.43 0.75
C SER A 290 -11.50 -26.35 0.93
N ALA A 291 -12.77 -26.76 1.13
CA ALA A 291 -13.85 -25.84 1.44
C ALA A 291 -13.59 -25.10 2.76
N ALA A 292 -13.10 -25.80 3.80
CA ALA A 292 -12.71 -25.17 5.04
C ALA A 292 -11.48 -24.25 4.91
N TRP A 293 -10.49 -24.61 4.10
CA TRP A 293 -9.29 -23.80 3.86
C TRP A 293 -9.61 -22.48 3.16
N TRP A 294 -10.40 -22.53 2.08
CA TRP A 294 -10.84 -21.32 1.40
C TRP A 294 -11.92 -20.56 2.19
N GLY A 295 -12.80 -21.27 2.89
CA GLY A 295 -13.75 -20.68 3.83
C GLY A 295 -13.06 -19.88 4.93
N LEU A 296 -11.94 -20.39 5.47
CA LEU A 296 -11.09 -19.65 6.40
C LEU A 296 -10.54 -18.37 5.77
N ARG A 297 -9.99 -18.44 4.54
CA ARG A 297 -9.48 -17.24 3.84
C ARG A 297 -10.55 -16.15 3.72
N TYR A 298 -11.76 -16.52 3.32
CA TYR A 298 -12.86 -15.58 3.16
C TYR A 298 -13.44 -15.10 4.50
N ALA A 299 -13.44 -15.94 5.53
CA ALA A 299 -13.78 -15.52 6.89
C ALA A 299 -12.78 -14.49 7.44
N LEU A 300 -11.49 -14.68 7.18
CA LEU A 300 -10.46 -13.70 7.56
C LEU A 300 -10.64 -12.38 6.81
N LEU A 301 -11.00 -12.40 5.52
CA LEU A 301 -11.37 -11.21 4.76
C LEU A 301 -12.56 -10.48 5.37
N ALA A 302 -13.63 -11.22 5.68
CA ALA A 302 -14.85 -10.62 6.24
C ALA A 302 -14.66 -10.04 7.65
N LEU A 303 -13.63 -10.49 8.38
CA LEU A 303 -13.23 -9.97 9.68
C LEU A 303 -12.13 -8.89 9.59
N ASP A 304 -11.70 -8.54 8.37
CA ASP A 304 -10.56 -7.65 8.08
C ASP A 304 -9.25 -8.08 8.77
N VAL A 305 -9.04 -9.39 9.01
CA VAL A 305 -7.83 -9.91 9.66
C VAL A 305 -6.77 -10.25 8.60
N PRO A 306 -5.52 -9.75 8.71
CA PRO A 306 -4.91 -9.07 9.87
C PRO A 306 -4.93 -7.53 9.83
N ALA A 307 -5.48 -6.91 8.79
CA ALA A 307 -5.51 -5.45 8.62
C ALA A 307 -6.04 -4.72 9.88
N ARG A 308 -7.06 -5.30 10.51
CA ARG A 308 -7.73 -4.83 11.73
C ARG A 308 -6.82 -4.57 12.92
N TRP A 309 -5.69 -5.28 13.02
CA TRP A 309 -4.73 -5.12 14.11
C TRP A 309 -3.43 -4.44 13.66
N GLY A 310 -3.32 -4.13 12.37
CA GLY A 310 -2.12 -3.57 11.75
C GLY A 310 -2.10 -2.06 11.67
N GLU A 311 -3.18 -1.36 12.06
CA GLU A 311 -3.28 0.11 11.96
C GLU A 311 -2.20 0.84 12.78
N ASP A 312 -1.84 0.30 13.94
CA ASP A 312 -0.83 0.89 14.83
C ASP A 312 0.62 0.64 14.34
N LEU A 313 0.81 -0.28 13.38
CA LEU A 313 2.11 -0.64 12.85
C LEU A 313 2.24 -0.11 11.41
N PRO A 314 3.00 0.99 11.18
CA PRO A 314 3.04 1.68 9.88
C PRO A 314 3.39 0.76 8.70
N ALA A 315 4.27 -0.23 8.93
CA ALA A 315 4.65 -1.22 7.93
C ALA A 315 3.49 -2.13 7.52
N LEU A 316 2.69 -2.63 8.48
CA LEU A 316 1.52 -3.46 8.22
C LEU A 316 0.36 -2.64 7.64
N ALA A 317 0.12 -1.44 8.17
CA ALA A 317 -0.87 -0.52 7.63
C ALA A 317 -0.64 -0.24 6.14
N SER A 318 0.63 -0.07 5.74
CA SER A 318 0.98 0.16 4.33
C SER A 318 0.69 -1.05 3.41
N LEU A 319 0.82 -2.28 3.92
CA LEU A 319 0.57 -3.51 3.17
C LEU A 319 -0.92 -3.74 2.90
N PHE A 320 -1.77 -3.39 3.88
CA PHE A 320 -3.22 -3.56 3.80
C PHE A 320 -3.96 -2.30 3.32
N ALA A 321 -3.24 -1.24 2.96
CA ALA A 321 -3.81 -0.02 2.43
C ALA A 321 -4.44 -0.26 1.04
N PRO A 322 -5.76 -0.08 0.86
CA PRO A 322 -6.44 -0.32 -0.41
C PRO A 322 -6.05 0.70 -1.49
N ALA A 323 -5.45 1.82 -1.11
CA ALA A 323 -5.02 2.88 -2.02
C ALA A 323 -3.96 2.42 -3.04
N GLN A 324 -3.20 1.37 -2.74
CA GLN A 324 -2.08 0.92 -3.57
C GLN A 324 -2.46 -0.18 -4.59
N LEU A 325 -3.46 -1.00 -4.26
CA LEU A 325 -3.88 -2.16 -5.05
C LEU A 325 -5.40 -2.32 -4.97
N ALA A 326 -6.16 -1.47 -5.66
CA ALA A 326 -7.62 -1.37 -5.49
C ALA A 326 -8.40 -2.39 -6.35
N SER A 327 -8.04 -3.68 -6.32
CA SER A 327 -8.71 -4.69 -7.14
C SER A 327 -9.95 -5.30 -6.46
N THR A 328 -11.06 -5.34 -7.18
CA THR A 328 -12.33 -5.94 -6.72
C THR A 328 -12.44 -7.44 -7.01
N ILE A 329 -11.42 -8.05 -7.63
CA ILE A 329 -11.42 -9.47 -7.98
C ILE A 329 -11.45 -10.37 -6.75
N GLY A 330 -12.18 -11.49 -6.88
CA GLY A 330 -12.16 -12.57 -5.89
C GLY A 330 -12.80 -12.16 -4.56
N ALA A 331 -13.82 -11.29 -4.61
CA ALA A 331 -14.54 -10.79 -3.43
C ALA A 331 -13.63 -10.14 -2.37
N GLY A 332 -12.64 -9.36 -2.81
CA GLY A 332 -11.71 -8.63 -1.94
C GLY A 332 -10.41 -9.37 -1.62
N ALA A 333 -10.21 -10.59 -2.15
CA ALA A 333 -8.96 -11.35 -1.99
C ALA A 333 -7.70 -10.65 -2.58
N LEU A 334 -7.90 -9.57 -3.35
CA LEU A 334 -6.87 -8.73 -3.97
C LEU A 334 -7.07 -7.23 -3.67
N ARG A 335 -7.76 -6.90 -2.57
CA ARG A 335 -8.06 -5.51 -2.19
C ARG A 335 -6.83 -4.71 -1.76
N SER A 336 -5.76 -5.41 -1.36
CA SER A 336 -4.52 -4.83 -0.89
C SER A 336 -3.32 -5.71 -1.27
N THR A 337 -2.11 -5.15 -1.17
CA THR A 337 -0.86 -5.89 -1.41
C THR A 337 -0.72 -7.07 -0.43
N GLY A 338 -1.08 -6.86 0.84
CA GLY A 338 -1.11 -7.89 1.87
C GLY A 338 -2.14 -9.00 1.58
N ASP A 339 -3.33 -8.63 1.09
CA ASP A 339 -4.37 -9.60 0.72
C ASP A 339 -3.94 -10.50 -0.44
N LEU A 340 -3.28 -9.92 -1.44
CA LEU A 340 -2.71 -10.67 -2.57
C LEU A 340 -1.66 -11.69 -2.05
N LEU A 341 -0.77 -11.28 -1.13
CA LEU A 341 0.23 -12.17 -0.54
C LEU A 341 -0.40 -13.32 0.25
N ILE A 342 -1.36 -13.03 1.13
CA ILE A 342 -2.06 -14.04 1.93
C ILE A 342 -2.79 -15.01 1.00
N THR A 343 -3.49 -14.51 -0.01
CA THR A 343 -4.15 -15.35 -1.03
C THR A 343 -3.14 -16.26 -1.75
N GLY A 344 -1.94 -15.75 -2.08
CA GLY A 344 -0.84 -16.54 -2.64
C GLY A 344 -0.38 -17.68 -1.72
N VAL A 345 -0.25 -17.43 -0.42
CA VAL A 345 0.10 -18.46 0.58
C VAL A 345 -0.99 -19.52 0.70
N PHE A 346 -2.26 -19.13 0.76
CA PHE A 346 -3.39 -20.06 0.78
C PHE A 346 -3.45 -20.93 -0.48
N ALA A 347 -3.27 -20.31 -1.65
CA ALA A 347 -3.23 -21.02 -2.93
C ALA A 347 -2.06 -22.02 -2.99
N PHE A 348 -0.87 -21.63 -2.53
CA PHE A 348 0.31 -22.49 -2.50
C PHE A 348 0.14 -23.67 -1.55
N GLY A 349 -0.37 -23.44 -0.34
CA GLY A 349 -0.69 -24.50 0.62
C GLY A 349 -1.72 -25.50 0.08
N PHE A 350 -2.76 -25.01 -0.59
CA PHE A 350 -3.75 -25.83 -1.26
C PHE A 350 -3.14 -26.66 -2.41
N ALA A 351 -2.34 -26.02 -3.27
CA ALA A 351 -1.66 -26.69 -4.38
C ALA A 351 -0.70 -27.78 -3.90
N ALA A 352 0.00 -27.56 -2.78
CA ALA A 352 0.84 -28.59 -2.16
C ALA A 352 0.02 -29.80 -1.70
N ALA A 353 -1.20 -29.62 -1.18
CA ALA A 353 -2.09 -30.74 -0.86
C ALA A 353 -2.59 -31.48 -2.10
N VAL A 354 -2.95 -30.76 -3.17
CA VAL A 354 -3.32 -31.37 -4.47
C VAL A 354 -2.15 -32.16 -5.04
N LEU A 355 -0.93 -31.65 -4.97
CA LEU A 355 0.28 -32.37 -5.37
C LEU A 355 0.49 -33.64 -4.54
N ARG A 356 0.37 -33.56 -3.20
CA ARG A 356 0.51 -34.72 -2.30
C ARG A 356 -0.55 -35.78 -2.57
N TRP A 357 -1.77 -35.34 -2.89
CA TRP A 357 -2.85 -36.21 -3.33
C TRP A 357 -2.51 -36.89 -4.67
N GLY A 358 -2.10 -36.11 -5.67
CA GLY A 358 -1.67 -36.57 -7.00
C GLY A 358 -0.47 -37.53 -6.96
N GLY A 359 0.47 -37.29 -6.04
CA GLY A 359 1.67 -38.07 -5.83
C GLY A 359 1.42 -39.55 -5.53
N ARG A 360 0.30 -39.87 -4.90
CA ARG A 360 -0.08 -41.26 -4.61
C ARG A 360 -0.35 -42.07 -5.88
N PHE A 361 -0.76 -41.42 -6.95
CA PHE A 361 -0.99 -42.07 -8.24
C PHE A 361 0.29 -42.22 -9.07
N TRP A 362 1.34 -41.44 -8.76
CA TRP A 362 2.60 -41.46 -9.49
C TRP A 362 3.59 -42.52 -8.98
N GLY A 363 3.70 -42.66 -7.66
CA GLY A 363 4.67 -43.55 -6.99
C GLY A 363 4.53 -45.04 -7.37
N GLN A 364 3.39 -45.44 -7.92
CA GLN A 364 3.10 -46.81 -8.30
C GLN A 364 3.79 -47.23 -9.63
N PHE A 365 3.96 -46.32 -10.60
CA PHE A 365 4.44 -46.68 -11.94
C PHE A 365 5.29 -45.58 -12.59
N ARG A 366 6.60 -45.62 -12.31
CA ARG A 366 7.60 -44.70 -12.89
C ARG A 366 7.73 -44.82 -14.41
N SER A 367 7.36 -45.97 -14.99
CA SER A 367 7.37 -46.16 -16.44
C SER A 367 5.97 -46.49 -16.97
N ALA A 368 5.67 -46.04 -18.19
CA ALA A 368 4.44 -46.39 -18.88
C ALA A 368 4.31 -47.91 -19.10
N LYS A 369 5.45 -48.62 -19.20
CA LYS A 369 5.49 -50.08 -19.29
C LYS A 369 5.08 -50.75 -17.98
N ALA A 370 5.57 -50.26 -16.83
CA ALA A 370 5.21 -50.78 -15.50
C ALA A 370 3.72 -50.56 -15.19
N LEU A 371 3.18 -49.41 -15.60
CA LEU A 371 1.76 -49.09 -15.48
C LEU A 371 0.91 -50.07 -16.31
N ARG A 372 1.30 -50.34 -17.56
CA ARG A 372 0.61 -51.31 -18.41
C ARG A 372 0.72 -52.74 -17.87
N ALA A 373 1.86 -53.11 -17.30
CA ALA A 373 2.08 -54.45 -16.75
C ALA A 373 1.17 -54.74 -15.55
N ALA A 374 1.11 -53.86 -14.56
CA ALA A 374 0.25 -54.08 -13.39
C ALA A 374 -1.25 -53.95 -13.68
N LEU A 375 -1.63 -53.23 -14.74
CA LEU A 375 -3.00 -53.19 -15.23
C LEU A 375 -3.40 -54.47 -15.99
N ARG A 376 -2.43 -55.30 -16.42
CA ARG A 376 -2.70 -56.64 -16.96
C ARG A 376 -3.03 -57.62 -15.83
N ASP A 377 -2.38 -57.51 -14.68
CA ASP A 377 -2.62 -58.40 -13.52
C ASP A 377 -3.93 -58.09 -12.77
N GLU A 378 -4.47 -56.85 -12.86
CA GLU A 378 -5.80 -56.53 -12.31
C GLU A 378 -6.93 -57.01 -13.24
N ASP A 379 -7.27 -58.30 -13.15
CA ASP A 379 -8.23 -59.05 -13.98
C ASP A 379 -9.72 -58.60 -13.93
N ARG A 380 -10.08 -57.49 -13.27
CA ARG A 380 -11.49 -57.19 -12.91
C ARG A 380 -12.05 -55.83 -13.34
N ALA A 381 -11.29 -54.96 -13.99
CA ALA A 381 -11.80 -53.64 -14.38
C ALA A 381 -12.42 -53.66 -15.78
N ARG A 382 -13.76 -53.54 -15.88
CA ARG A 382 -14.43 -53.33 -17.18
C ARG A 382 -13.90 -52.05 -17.85
N PRO A 383 -13.46 -52.09 -19.12
CA PRO A 383 -12.96 -50.91 -19.82
C PRO A 383 -14.09 -49.87 -19.99
N ALA A 384 -13.82 -48.61 -19.64
CA ALA A 384 -14.78 -47.52 -19.73
C ALA A 384 -14.12 -46.30 -20.39
N PRO A 385 -14.01 -46.27 -21.74
CA PRO A 385 -13.26 -45.25 -22.47
C PRO A 385 -13.80 -43.84 -22.21
N VAL A 386 -15.11 -43.70 -21.98
CA VAL A 386 -15.76 -42.43 -21.63
C VAL A 386 -15.20 -41.85 -20.33
N ARG A 387 -14.90 -42.69 -19.33
CA ARG A 387 -14.33 -42.23 -18.04
C ARG A 387 -12.86 -41.82 -18.17
N ALA A 388 -12.10 -42.53 -19.02
CA ALA A 388 -10.72 -42.16 -19.33
C ALA A 388 -10.66 -40.80 -20.04
N LEU A 389 -11.53 -40.61 -21.05
CA LEU A 389 -11.69 -39.34 -21.75
C LEU A 389 -12.11 -38.23 -20.79
N ALA A 390 -13.14 -38.45 -19.97
CA ALA A 390 -13.62 -37.47 -19.01
C ALA A 390 -12.53 -37.04 -17.99
N ALA A 391 -11.65 -37.94 -17.56
CA ALA A 391 -10.54 -37.60 -16.67
C ALA A 391 -9.47 -36.73 -17.36
N LEU A 392 -9.13 -37.05 -18.61
CA LEU A 392 -8.17 -36.29 -19.41
C LEU A 392 -8.71 -34.91 -19.77
N THR A 393 -9.96 -34.84 -20.24
CA THR A 393 -10.61 -33.57 -20.58
C THR A 393 -10.81 -32.71 -19.35
N GLY A 394 -11.27 -33.28 -18.23
CA GLY A 394 -11.42 -32.56 -16.97
C GLY A 394 -10.11 -31.96 -16.47
N THR A 395 -8.99 -32.67 -16.65
CA THR A 395 -7.67 -32.15 -16.27
C THR A 395 -7.17 -31.07 -17.23
N ALA A 396 -7.37 -31.24 -18.55
CA ALA A 396 -7.07 -30.21 -19.53
C ALA A 396 -7.85 -28.92 -19.24
N THR A 397 -9.16 -29.03 -18.96
CA THR A 397 -10.00 -27.89 -18.58
C THR A 397 -9.51 -27.23 -17.28
N ALA A 398 -9.15 -28.02 -16.26
CA ALA A 398 -8.64 -27.47 -15.00
C ALA A 398 -7.29 -26.75 -15.16
N VAL A 399 -6.36 -27.30 -15.94
CA VAL A 399 -5.05 -26.67 -16.22
C VAL A 399 -5.25 -25.38 -17.01
N THR A 400 -6.14 -25.38 -18.01
CA THR A 400 -6.49 -24.16 -18.77
C THR A 400 -7.14 -23.11 -17.87
N ALA A 401 -8.03 -23.50 -16.96
CA ALA A 401 -8.64 -22.58 -16.01
C ALA A 401 -7.62 -21.97 -15.04
N LEU A 402 -6.65 -22.75 -14.55
CA LEU A 402 -5.53 -22.24 -13.72
C LEU A 402 -4.68 -21.23 -14.48
N ALA A 403 -4.32 -21.53 -15.73
CA ALA A 403 -3.55 -20.65 -16.60
C ALA A 403 -4.31 -19.33 -16.92
N ALA A 404 -5.60 -19.42 -17.23
CA ALA A 404 -6.45 -18.26 -17.47
C ALA A 404 -6.62 -17.41 -16.19
N GLY A 405 -6.85 -18.04 -15.04
CA GLY A 405 -6.93 -17.37 -13.75
C GLY A 405 -5.65 -16.60 -13.42
N LEU A 406 -4.48 -17.22 -13.62
CA LEU A 406 -3.18 -16.57 -13.41
C LEU A 406 -2.99 -15.36 -14.34
N THR A 407 -3.39 -15.49 -15.61
CA THR A 407 -3.33 -14.39 -16.59
C THR A 407 -4.20 -13.20 -16.19
N VAL A 408 -5.45 -13.46 -15.80
CA VAL A 408 -6.39 -12.43 -15.36
C VAL A 408 -5.88 -11.74 -14.09
N LEU A 409 -5.37 -12.51 -13.12
CA LEU A 409 -4.80 -11.99 -11.89
C LEU A 409 -3.60 -11.08 -12.15
N THR A 410 -2.61 -11.55 -12.90
CA THR A 410 -1.40 -10.77 -13.23
C THR A 410 -1.76 -9.48 -13.95
N ARG A 411 -2.68 -9.53 -14.91
CA ARG A 411 -3.11 -8.33 -15.63
C ARG A 411 -3.82 -7.32 -14.73
N ARG A 412 -4.71 -7.79 -13.86
CA ARG A 412 -5.48 -6.94 -12.94
C ARG A 412 -4.62 -6.31 -11.86
N VAL A 413 -3.66 -7.05 -11.32
CA VAL A 413 -2.66 -6.51 -10.38
C VAL A 413 -1.93 -5.31 -10.98
N VAL A 414 -1.64 -5.32 -12.29
CA VAL A 414 -1.00 -4.18 -12.96
C VAL A 414 -1.99 -3.04 -13.22
N ILE A 415 -3.18 -3.33 -13.74
CA ILE A 415 -4.16 -2.29 -14.10
C ILE A 415 -4.69 -1.56 -12.85
N ASP A 416 -4.99 -2.31 -11.79
CA ASP A 416 -5.67 -1.81 -10.58
C ASP A 416 -4.68 -1.27 -9.53
N SER A 417 -3.38 -1.33 -9.78
CA SER A 417 -2.36 -0.81 -8.85
C SER A 417 -1.86 0.57 -9.23
N THR A 418 -1.41 1.32 -8.23
CA THR A 418 -0.80 2.64 -8.43
C THR A 418 0.73 2.57 -8.58
N PHE A 419 1.33 1.37 -8.55
CA PHE A 419 2.78 1.18 -8.59
C PHE A 419 3.39 1.50 -9.96
N ASP A 420 4.59 2.10 -9.94
CA ASP A 420 5.46 2.17 -11.12
C ASP A 420 6.38 0.95 -11.16
N PHE A 421 5.97 -0.08 -11.90
CA PHE A 421 6.69 -1.37 -12.01
C PHE A 421 8.10 -1.26 -12.61
N PHE A 422 8.44 -0.16 -13.29
CA PHE A 422 9.74 0.06 -13.96
C PHE A 422 10.32 1.46 -13.71
N ALA A 423 9.96 2.13 -12.61
CA ALA A 423 10.67 3.35 -12.22
C ALA A 423 12.14 3.00 -11.98
N HIS A 424 13.06 3.67 -12.68
CA HIS A 424 14.50 3.43 -12.61
C HIS A 424 15.14 4.04 -11.34
N THR A 425 14.42 4.08 -10.22
CA THR A 425 14.82 4.82 -9.02
C THR A 425 15.80 4.05 -8.12
N GLY A 426 16.26 2.84 -8.52
CA GLY A 426 17.27 2.08 -7.81
C GLY A 426 17.55 0.67 -8.37
N LEU A 427 18.54 -0.02 -7.79
CA LEU A 427 18.93 -1.42 -8.13
C LEU A 427 17.86 -2.46 -7.74
N LEU A 428 16.96 -2.13 -6.82
CA LEU A 428 15.87 -3.00 -6.35
C LEU A 428 14.53 -2.26 -6.42
N PRO A 429 13.42 -2.96 -6.74
CA PRO A 429 12.09 -2.39 -6.65
C PRO A 429 11.75 -2.00 -5.20
N GLY A 430 10.87 -1.01 -5.03
CA GLY A 430 10.39 -0.61 -3.69
C GLY A 430 9.81 -1.81 -2.90
N PRO A 431 9.82 -1.77 -1.57
CA PRO A 431 9.52 -2.93 -0.72
C PRO A 431 8.11 -3.51 -0.96
N LEU A 432 7.11 -2.66 -1.20
CA LEU A 432 5.74 -3.07 -1.51
C LEU A 432 5.64 -3.78 -2.86
N LEU A 433 6.38 -3.29 -3.86
CA LEU A 433 6.45 -3.90 -5.18
C LEU A 433 7.15 -5.27 -5.13
N LEU A 434 8.17 -5.42 -4.30
CA LEU A 434 8.81 -6.72 -4.04
C LEU A 434 7.79 -7.72 -3.46
N VAL A 435 6.95 -7.30 -2.51
CA VAL A 435 5.88 -8.16 -1.94
C VAL A 435 4.89 -8.60 -3.02
N VAL A 436 4.49 -7.69 -3.92
CA VAL A 436 3.63 -8.04 -5.08
C VAL A 436 4.29 -9.11 -5.95
N PHE A 437 5.59 -8.97 -6.28
CA PHE A 437 6.30 -9.99 -7.06
C PHE A 437 6.40 -11.32 -6.32
N CYS A 438 6.67 -11.33 -5.02
CA CYS A 438 6.65 -12.54 -4.20
C CYS A 438 5.29 -13.23 -4.23
N ALA A 439 4.19 -12.46 -4.13
CA ALA A 439 2.85 -13.01 -4.18
C ALA A 439 2.50 -13.60 -5.56
N LEU A 440 2.88 -12.92 -6.65
CA LEU A 440 2.72 -13.43 -8.01
C LEU A 440 3.54 -14.71 -8.26
N LEU A 441 4.77 -14.78 -7.73
CA LEU A 441 5.61 -15.98 -7.78
C LEU A 441 4.98 -17.14 -7.00
N LEU A 442 4.41 -16.87 -5.82
CA LEU A 442 3.69 -17.88 -5.04
C LEU A 442 2.47 -18.43 -5.81
N LEU A 443 1.70 -17.56 -6.46
CA LEU A 443 0.55 -17.96 -7.29
C LEU A 443 0.98 -18.77 -8.52
N ALA A 444 2.07 -18.37 -9.18
CA ALA A 444 2.66 -19.11 -10.29
C ALA A 444 3.13 -20.51 -9.86
N GLY A 445 3.84 -20.58 -8.73
CA GLY A 445 4.25 -21.84 -8.11
C GLY A 445 3.04 -22.71 -7.69
N ALA A 446 1.99 -22.10 -7.15
CA ALA A 446 0.76 -22.79 -6.78
C ALA A 446 0.06 -23.40 -8.01
N ALA A 447 -0.06 -22.64 -9.10
CA ALA A 447 -0.63 -23.13 -10.35
C ALA A 447 0.15 -24.34 -10.88
N LEU A 448 1.48 -24.27 -10.88
CA LEU A 448 2.39 -25.33 -11.33
C LEU A 448 2.28 -26.61 -10.47
N LEU A 449 2.20 -26.46 -9.14
CA LEU A 449 2.05 -27.59 -8.23
C LEU A 449 0.68 -28.26 -8.37
N ALA A 450 -0.39 -27.46 -8.49
CA ALA A 450 -1.73 -27.97 -8.68
C ALA A 450 -1.85 -28.71 -10.02
N SER A 451 -1.33 -28.14 -11.11
CA SER A 451 -1.32 -28.80 -12.43
C SER A 451 -0.50 -30.09 -12.42
N ALA A 452 0.67 -30.12 -11.76
CA ALA A 452 1.45 -31.35 -11.59
C ALA A 452 0.69 -32.45 -10.83
N GLY A 453 -0.02 -32.09 -9.75
CA GLY A 453 -0.87 -33.02 -8.99
C GLY A 453 -2.04 -33.57 -9.82
N LEU A 454 -2.72 -32.70 -10.57
CA LEU A 454 -3.83 -33.06 -11.44
C LEU A 454 -3.38 -33.97 -12.59
N VAL A 455 -2.27 -33.64 -13.26
CA VAL A 455 -1.69 -34.46 -14.34
C VAL A 455 -1.31 -35.86 -13.85
N ALA A 456 -0.73 -35.96 -12.64
CA ALA A 456 -0.41 -37.25 -12.04
C ALA A 456 -1.67 -38.12 -11.80
N ALA A 457 -2.74 -37.52 -11.28
CA ALA A 457 -4.02 -38.19 -11.05
C ALA A 457 -4.73 -38.57 -12.38
N ALA A 458 -4.68 -37.69 -13.37
CA ALA A 458 -5.27 -37.91 -14.69
C ALA A 458 -4.62 -39.08 -15.43
N ARG A 459 -3.28 -39.15 -15.41
CA ARG A 459 -2.53 -40.24 -16.05
C ARG A 459 -2.92 -41.60 -15.51
N TRP A 460 -3.04 -41.72 -14.19
CA TRP A 460 -3.45 -42.97 -13.55
C TRP A 460 -4.89 -43.33 -13.87
N SER A 461 -5.80 -42.35 -13.79
CA SER A 461 -7.21 -42.55 -14.11
C SER A 461 -7.38 -42.98 -15.58
N ALA A 462 -6.70 -42.30 -16.50
CA ALA A 462 -6.72 -42.65 -17.91
C ALA A 462 -6.17 -44.06 -18.15
N ALA A 463 -5.05 -44.44 -17.53
CA ALA A 463 -4.49 -45.77 -17.69
C ALA A 463 -5.39 -46.88 -17.13
N ARG A 464 -6.05 -46.65 -15.99
CA ARG A 464 -6.98 -47.60 -15.37
C ARG A 464 -8.21 -47.90 -16.24
N TRP A 465 -8.70 -46.91 -16.97
CA TRP A 465 -9.94 -46.99 -17.74
C TRP A 465 -9.73 -47.08 -19.27
N ALA A 466 -8.46 -47.01 -19.73
CA ALA A 466 -8.12 -47.08 -21.15
C ALA A 466 -8.44 -48.47 -21.72
N PRO A 467 -9.01 -48.54 -22.94
CA PRO A 467 -9.21 -49.81 -23.62
C PRO A 467 -7.86 -50.49 -23.89
N ARG A 468 -7.72 -51.76 -23.50
CA ARG A 468 -6.50 -52.56 -23.66
C ARG A 468 -6.26 -52.82 -25.15
N LEU A 469 -5.11 -52.37 -25.67
CA LEU A 469 -4.64 -52.71 -27.01
C LEU A 469 -4.10 -54.15 -26.98
N GLY A 470 -4.96 -55.12 -27.27
CA GLY A 470 -4.56 -56.53 -27.41
C GLY A 470 -5.63 -57.56 -27.06
N GLU A 471 -6.71 -57.19 -26.37
CA GLU A 471 -7.86 -58.10 -26.21
C GLU A 471 -8.66 -58.07 -27.51
N ASN A 472 -8.31 -58.98 -28.42
CA ASN A 472 -9.20 -59.39 -29.51
C ASN A 472 -10.49 -59.90 -28.87
N THR A 473 -11.55 -59.10 -28.98
CA THR A 473 -12.92 -59.58 -28.82
C THR A 473 -13.17 -60.61 -29.91
N ALA A 474 -12.90 -61.88 -29.62
CA ALA A 474 -13.14 -63.03 -30.48
C ALA A 474 -14.64 -63.35 -30.68
N GLY A 475 -15.52 -62.36 -30.58
CA GLY A 475 -16.96 -62.57 -30.68
C GLY A 475 -17.75 -61.28 -30.56
N ALA A 476 -17.73 -60.45 -31.60
CA ALA A 476 -18.83 -59.52 -31.87
C ALA A 476 -18.76 -59.06 -33.33
N HIS A 477 -19.87 -59.28 -34.01
CA HIS A 477 -20.08 -59.18 -35.45
C HIS A 477 -19.57 -57.90 -36.14
N ARG A 478 -19.12 -58.12 -37.38
CA ARG A 478 -19.02 -57.17 -38.49
C ARG A 478 -20.18 -56.16 -38.46
N TRP A 479 -19.89 -54.91 -38.14
CA TRP A 479 -20.65 -53.75 -38.56
C TRP A 479 -19.68 -52.70 -39.12
N HIS A 480 -20.08 -52.10 -40.25
CA HIS A 480 -19.29 -51.28 -41.15
C HIS A 480 -18.56 -50.10 -40.51
N GLY A 481 -17.34 -49.89 -41.01
CA GLY A 481 -16.89 -48.60 -41.54
C GLY A 481 -17.08 -47.38 -40.63
N ILE A 482 -16.24 -47.27 -39.61
CA ILE A 482 -15.54 -46.06 -39.18
C ILE A 482 -14.74 -46.49 -37.96
N ASP A 483 -13.42 -46.31 -38.05
CA ASP A 483 -12.44 -46.67 -37.05
C ASP A 483 -12.70 -45.86 -35.76
N ARG A 484 -13.65 -46.32 -34.92
CA ARG A 484 -14.06 -45.69 -33.63
C ARG A 484 -12.85 -45.42 -32.73
N ARG A 485 -11.74 -46.14 -32.93
CA ARG A 485 -10.43 -45.88 -32.31
C ARG A 485 -9.80 -44.57 -32.78
N ARG A 486 -9.78 -44.27 -34.08
CA ARG A 486 -9.31 -42.99 -34.62
C ARG A 486 -10.25 -41.84 -34.25
N LEU A 487 -11.56 -42.10 -34.21
CA LEU A 487 -12.53 -41.09 -33.79
C LEU A 487 -12.42 -40.73 -32.30
N GLY A 488 -12.15 -41.71 -31.43
CA GLY A 488 -11.98 -41.48 -29.98
C GLY A 488 -10.70 -40.71 -29.62
N TRP A 489 -9.58 -41.01 -30.28
CA TRP A 489 -8.33 -40.25 -30.12
C TRP A 489 -8.39 -38.89 -30.82
N GLY A 490 -8.98 -38.83 -32.02
CA GLY A 490 -9.25 -37.59 -32.73
C GLY A 490 -10.13 -36.64 -31.92
N ALA A 491 -11.21 -37.13 -31.31
CA ALA A 491 -12.07 -36.34 -30.43
C ALA A 491 -11.37 -35.95 -29.12
N ALA A 492 -10.51 -36.80 -28.54
CA ALA A 492 -9.72 -36.44 -27.36
C ALA A 492 -8.75 -35.28 -27.66
N VAL A 493 -8.04 -35.36 -28.79
CA VAL A 493 -7.13 -34.31 -29.26
C VAL A 493 -7.91 -33.05 -29.62
N LEU A 494 -9.06 -33.18 -30.28
CA LEU A 494 -9.95 -32.06 -30.63
C LEU A 494 -10.51 -31.37 -29.37
N ILE A 495 -10.91 -32.11 -28.33
CA ILE A 495 -11.42 -31.54 -27.08
C ILE A 495 -10.30 -30.89 -26.27
N VAL A 496 -9.09 -31.46 -26.24
CA VAL A 496 -7.91 -30.84 -25.64
C VAL A 496 -7.51 -29.56 -26.38
N LEU A 497 -7.69 -29.51 -27.70
CA LEU A 497 -7.48 -28.31 -28.53
C LEU A 497 -8.66 -27.31 -28.46
N ALA A 498 -9.88 -27.77 -28.20
CA ALA A 498 -11.08 -26.93 -28.11
C ALA A 498 -11.32 -26.34 -26.71
N ALA A 499 -10.81 -26.97 -25.64
CA ALA A 499 -10.89 -26.43 -24.28
C ALA A 499 -10.25 -25.01 -24.14
N PRO A 500 -9.10 -24.70 -24.78
CA PRO A 500 -8.57 -23.34 -24.89
C PRO A 500 -9.53 -22.36 -25.59
N LEU A 501 -10.22 -22.79 -26.64
CA LEU A 501 -11.19 -21.98 -27.39
C LEU A 501 -12.46 -21.70 -26.58
N ALA A 502 -12.96 -22.69 -25.85
CA ALA A 502 -14.10 -22.53 -24.93
C ALA A 502 -13.74 -21.64 -23.73
N ALA A 503 -12.53 -21.77 -23.18
CA ALA A 503 -12.04 -20.89 -22.12
C ALA A 503 -11.89 -19.44 -22.60
N ARG A 504 -11.43 -19.22 -23.84
CA ARG A 504 -11.39 -17.90 -24.48
C ARG A 504 -12.78 -17.28 -24.65
N ALA A 505 -13.79 -18.08 -25.00
CA ALA A 505 -15.16 -17.60 -25.09
C ALA A 505 -15.76 -17.21 -23.72
N ALA A 506 -15.40 -17.93 -22.65
CA ALA A 506 -15.89 -17.66 -21.30
C ALA A 506 -15.16 -16.52 -20.57
N LEU A 507 -13.87 -16.28 -20.85
CA LEU A 507 -13.03 -15.30 -20.14
C LEU A 507 -12.79 -13.99 -20.91
N GLY A 508 -13.32 -13.86 -22.12
CA GLY A 508 -13.26 -12.64 -22.94
C GLY A 508 -12.03 -12.53 -23.86
N SER A 509 -12.13 -11.65 -24.86
CA SER A 509 -11.24 -11.54 -26.02
C SER A 509 -9.89 -10.87 -25.78
N ALA A 510 -9.60 -10.44 -24.57
CA ALA A 510 -8.51 -9.52 -24.31
C ALA A 510 -7.13 -10.19 -24.07
N ALA A 511 -7.03 -11.48 -24.35
CA ALA A 511 -5.83 -12.30 -24.17
C ALA A 511 -5.37 -12.80 -25.56
N GLY A 512 -4.16 -12.42 -25.97
CA GLY A 512 -3.59 -12.82 -27.27
C GLY A 512 -3.45 -14.35 -27.41
N MET A 513 -3.31 -14.85 -28.63
CA MET A 513 -3.26 -16.31 -28.94
C MET A 513 -2.23 -17.08 -28.09
N LEU A 514 -1.12 -16.42 -27.74
CA LEU A 514 -0.05 -16.90 -26.85
C LEU A 514 -0.52 -17.20 -25.40
N THR A 515 -1.47 -16.42 -24.87
CA THR A 515 -2.01 -16.61 -23.52
C THR A 515 -3.10 -17.67 -23.45
N VAL A 516 -3.86 -17.84 -24.53
CA VAL A 516 -4.99 -18.79 -24.60
C VAL A 516 -4.51 -20.22 -24.81
N ALA A 517 -3.53 -20.43 -25.69
CA ALA A 517 -3.02 -21.76 -26.02
C ALA A 517 -1.62 -22.02 -25.46
N GLY A 518 -0.74 -21.01 -25.46
CA GLY A 518 0.66 -21.17 -25.04
C GLY A 518 0.82 -21.40 -23.54
N LEU A 519 0.16 -20.61 -22.69
CA LEU A 519 0.31 -20.73 -21.23
C LEU A 519 -0.20 -22.08 -20.68
N PRO A 520 -1.37 -22.61 -21.08
CA PRO A 520 -1.82 -23.94 -20.65
C PRO A 520 -0.89 -25.07 -21.13
N LEU A 521 -0.40 -25.00 -22.37
CA LEU A 521 0.54 -26.00 -22.92
C LEU A 521 1.87 -25.98 -22.16
N LEU A 522 2.37 -24.78 -21.85
CA LEU A 522 3.62 -24.56 -21.14
C LEU A 522 3.49 -24.98 -19.67
N LEU A 523 2.38 -24.64 -19.00
CA LEU A 523 2.06 -25.09 -17.63
C LEU A 523 1.88 -26.62 -17.57
N GLY A 524 1.16 -27.21 -18.52
CA GLY A 524 0.96 -28.66 -18.61
C GLY A 524 2.25 -29.40 -18.95
N GLY A 525 3.03 -28.92 -19.91
CA GLY A 525 4.31 -29.49 -20.34
C GLY A 525 5.37 -29.45 -19.24
N THR A 526 5.53 -28.30 -18.57
CA THR A 526 6.41 -28.18 -17.40
C THR A 526 5.95 -29.08 -16.26
N SER A 527 4.65 -29.20 -16.02
CA SER A 527 4.09 -30.13 -15.02
C SER A 527 4.45 -31.59 -15.33
N VAL A 528 4.29 -32.04 -16.59
CA VAL A 528 4.67 -33.39 -17.02
C VAL A 528 6.18 -33.61 -16.85
N ALA A 529 7.00 -32.63 -17.22
CA ALA A 529 8.45 -32.68 -17.09
C ALA A 529 8.87 -32.81 -15.61
N LEU A 530 8.32 -31.98 -14.71
CA LEU A 530 8.58 -32.02 -13.27
C LEU A 530 8.21 -33.36 -12.64
N VAL A 531 7.03 -33.86 -12.99
CA VAL A 531 6.53 -35.15 -12.52
C VAL A 531 7.43 -36.29 -13.00
N ARG A 532 7.94 -36.23 -14.25
CA ARG A 532 8.87 -37.21 -14.82
C ARG A 532 10.28 -37.13 -14.22
N MET A 533 10.78 -35.94 -13.93
CA MET A 533 12.11 -35.68 -13.34
C MET A 533 12.19 -36.00 -11.85
N GLY A 534 11.08 -36.41 -11.22
CA GLY A 534 11.09 -36.97 -9.87
C GLY A 534 10.62 -36.05 -8.76
N LEU A 535 9.84 -35.00 -9.07
CA LEU A 535 9.20 -34.14 -8.06
C LEU A 535 8.38 -34.94 -7.02
N LEU A 536 7.91 -36.14 -7.39
CA LEU A 536 7.09 -37.04 -6.57
C LEU A 536 7.83 -38.32 -6.12
N GLY A 537 9.17 -38.25 -5.95
CA GLY A 537 10.01 -39.41 -5.61
C GLY A 537 9.66 -40.11 -4.27
N PRO A 538 10.04 -41.40 -4.08
CA PRO A 538 9.50 -42.27 -3.02
C PRO A 538 10.04 -42.03 -1.60
N ARG A 539 10.82 -40.98 -1.35
CA ARG A 539 11.37 -40.70 -0.01
C ARG A 539 10.79 -39.39 0.50
N GLU A 540 10.02 -39.49 1.58
CA GLU A 540 9.26 -38.44 2.27
C GLU A 540 10.11 -37.29 2.86
N ARG A 541 11.38 -37.14 2.47
CA ARG A 541 12.19 -35.99 2.84
C ARG A 541 12.00 -34.92 1.76
N PHE A 542 11.47 -33.76 2.16
CA PHE A 542 11.55 -32.49 1.42
C PHE A 542 13.03 -32.17 1.18
N ASN A 543 13.68 -32.88 0.25
CA ASN A 543 15.08 -32.65 -0.08
C ASN A 543 15.17 -31.34 -0.87
N LEU A 544 16.25 -30.59 -0.63
CA LEU A 544 16.72 -29.43 -1.41
C LEU A 544 16.63 -29.63 -2.94
N LEU A 545 16.62 -30.88 -3.41
CA LEU A 545 16.37 -31.31 -4.79
C LEU A 545 14.97 -30.95 -5.34
N THR A 546 13.93 -30.83 -4.51
CA THR A 546 12.58 -30.42 -4.96
C THR A 546 12.53 -28.94 -5.34
N LEU A 547 13.32 -28.09 -4.67
CA LEU A 547 13.46 -26.68 -5.04
C LEU A 547 14.23 -26.52 -6.37
N ARG A 548 15.27 -27.33 -6.59
CA ARG A 548 16.11 -27.31 -7.81
C ARG A 548 15.32 -27.50 -9.10
N TRP A 549 14.27 -28.32 -9.09
CA TRP A 549 13.44 -28.56 -10.27
C TRP A 549 12.28 -27.58 -10.39
N LEU A 550 11.75 -27.10 -9.27
CA LEU A 550 10.60 -26.19 -9.24
C LEU A 550 10.98 -24.76 -9.67
N LEU A 551 12.17 -24.29 -9.30
CA LEU A 551 12.67 -22.95 -9.58
C LEU A 551 12.78 -22.63 -11.08
N PRO A 552 13.38 -23.48 -11.95
CA PRO A 552 13.39 -23.22 -13.39
C PRO A 552 12.00 -23.26 -14.02
N GLY A 553 11.08 -24.09 -13.49
CA GLY A 553 9.69 -24.12 -13.95
C GLY A 553 8.93 -22.83 -13.64
N VAL A 554 9.10 -22.31 -12.42
CA VAL A 554 8.53 -21.01 -12.02
C VAL A 554 9.15 -19.86 -12.80
N LEU A 555 10.47 -19.89 -13.04
CA LEU A 555 11.15 -18.87 -13.83
C LEU A 555 10.67 -18.83 -15.29
N LEU A 556 10.50 -20.01 -15.91
CA LEU A 556 9.97 -20.13 -17.26
C LEU A 556 8.51 -19.61 -17.34
N LEU A 557 7.70 -19.90 -16.31
CA LEU A 557 6.34 -19.36 -16.20
C LEU A 557 6.34 -17.83 -15.98
N ALA A 558 7.27 -17.30 -15.18
CA ALA A 558 7.43 -15.87 -14.97
C ALA A 558 7.81 -15.13 -16.27
N VAL A 559 8.73 -15.70 -17.06
CA VAL A 559 9.08 -15.17 -18.39
C VAL A 559 7.86 -15.23 -19.33
N ALA A 560 7.07 -16.30 -19.29
CA ALA A 560 5.85 -16.40 -20.09
C ALA A 560 4.74 -15.42 -19.66
N LEU A 561 4.73 -15.00 -18.40
CA LEU A 561 3.82 -13.98 -17.86
C LEU A 561 4.28 -12.54 -18.14
N TYR A 562 5.55 -12.34 -18.48
CA TYR A 562 6.10 -11.01 -18.76
C TYR A 562 5.34 -10.24 -19.85
N PRO A 563 4.95 -10.83 -21.00
CA PRO A 563 4.11 -10.15 -22.00
C PRO A 563 2.73 -9.73 -21.45
N VAL A 564 2.16 -10.50 -20.53
CA VAL A 564 0.87 -10.20 -19.89
C VAL A 564 1.01 -8.98 -18.97
N LEU A 565 2.09 -8.97 -18.16
CA LEU A 565 2.43 -7.83 -17.31
C LEU A 565 2.65 -6.56 -18.14
N TYR A 566 3.42 -6.67 -19.22
CA TYR A 566 3.72 -5.57 -20.13
C TYR A 566 2.46 -5.04 -20.85
N GLY A 567 1.60 -5.93 -21.34
CA GLY A 567 0.31 -5.56 -21.93
C GLY A 567 -0.61 -4.85 -20.95
N GLY A 568 -0.63 -5.28 -19.68
CA GLY A 568 -1.36 -4.61 -18.60
C GLY A 568 -0.89 -3.17 -18.38
N MET A 569 0.42 -2.94 -18.35
CA MET A 569 0.98 -1.61 -18.19
C MET A 569 0.67 -0.70 -19.37
N HIS A 570 0.74 -1.21 -20.59
CA HIS A 570 0.45 -0.42 -21.77
C HIS A 570 -1.02 0.03 -21.77
N ALA A 571 -1.94 -0.86 -21.37
CA ALA A 571 -3.34 -0.52 -21.17
C ALA A 571 -3.53 0.52 -20.05
N GLN A 572 -2.81 0.40 -18.94
CA GLN A 572 -2.86 1.37 -17.85
C GLN A 572 -2.35 2.76 -18.28
N ARG A 573 -1.25 2.84 -19.03
CA ARG A 573 -0.73 4.10 -19.59
C ARG A 573 -1.74 4.73 -20.56
N GLN A 574 -2.33 3.93 -21.45
CA GLN A 574 -3.37 4.39 -22.36
C GLN A 574 -4.61 4.91 -21.60
N ALA A 575 -5.04 4.22 -20.54
CA ALA A 575 -6.15 4.66 -19.70
C ALA A 575 -5.83 5.99 -19.00
N ARG A 576 -4.62 6.13 -18.43
CA ARG A 576 -4.17 7.40 -17.82
C ARG A 576 -4.09 8.53 -18.84
N LEU A 577 -3.56 8.27 -20.04
CA LEU A 577 -3.51 9.24 -21.14
C LEU A 577 -4.91 9.65 -21.61
N ARG A 578 -5.86 8.71 -21.71
CA ARG A 578 -7.26 9.02 -22.03
C ARG A 578 -7.94 9.82 -20.93
N SER A 579 -7.72 9.46 -19.65
CA SER A 579 -8.27 10.24 -18.53
C SER A 579 -7.68 11.64 -18.48
N ALA A 580 -6.38 11.80 -18.79
CA ALA A 580 -5.74 13.10 -18.90
C ALA A 580 -6.32 13.88 -20.10
N ALA A 581 -6.45 13.26 -21.27
CA ALA A 581 -7.06 13.86 -22.45
C ALA A 581 -8.51 14.31 -22.21
N ASN A 582 -9.31 13.52 -21.50
CA ASN A 582 -10.68 13.88 -21.12
C ASN A 582 -10.68 15.03 -20.10
N ALA A 583 -9.80 15.00 -19.09
CA ALA A 583 -9.64 16.11 -18.14
C ALA A 583 -9.18 17.41 -18.82
N PHE A 584 -8.36 17.31 -19.89
CA PHE A 584 -7.99 18.44 -20.74
C PHE A 584 -9.18 18.95 -21.57
N ALA A 585 -10.01 18.05 -22.10
CA ALA A 585 -11.20 18.40 -22.88
C ALA A 585 -12.30 19.03 -22.00
N GLU A 586 -12.39 18.64 -20.73
CA GLU A 586 -13.36 19.16 -19.75
C GLU A 586 -12.91 20.46 -19.06
N GLY A 587 -11.75 21.02 -19.44
CA GLY A 587 -11.25 22.29 -18.89
C GLY A 587 -10.84 22.27 -17.41
N GLY A 588 -10.63 21.07 -16.85
CA GLY A 588 -10.53 20.85 -15.40
C GLY A 588 -9.14 20.97 -14.77
N ASP A 589 -8.09 21.39 -15.48
CA ASP A 589 -6.74 21.44 -14.90
C ASP A 589 -6.27 22.87 -14.54
N PRO A 590 -6.39 23.29 -13.27
CA PRO A 590 -5.84 24.57 -12.80
C PRO A 590 -4.32 24.70 -13.00
N ARG A 591 -3.60 23.61 -13.29
CA ARG A 591 -2.17 23.64 -13.65
C ARG A 591 -1.92 24.30 -15.01
N VAL A 592 -2.84 24.15 -15.96
CA VAL A 592 -2.75 24.74 -17.30
C VAL A 592 -3.17 26.21 -17.25
N LEU A 593 -4.21 26.55 -16.49
CA LEU A 593 -4.59 27.94 -16.24
C LEU A 593 -3.47 28.70 -15.52
N PHE A 594 -2.83 28.11 -14.50
CA PHE A 594 -1.73 28.77 -13.79
C PHE A 594 -0.45 28.90 -14.65
N SER A 595 -0.13 27.90 -15.48
CA SER A 595 1.01 27.99 -16.40
C SER A 595 0.75 28.94 -17.57
N LEU A 596 -0.48 28.98 -18.11
CA LEU A 596 -0.91 29.99 -19.08
C LEU A 596 -0.90 31.39 -18.46
N GLU A 597 -1.40 31.58 -17.24
CA GLU A 597 -1.34 32.86 -16.51
C GLU A 597 0.10 33.31 -16.27
N GLN A 598 0.99 32.39 -15.87
CA GLN A 598 2.41 32.73 -15.69
C GLN A 598 3.08 33.14 -17.00
N VAL A 599 2.79 32.45 -18.11
CA VAL A 599 3.31 32.81 -19.44
C VAL A 599 2.73 34.15 -19.91
N LEU A 600 1.43 34.38 -19.71
CA LEU A 600 0.79 35.66 -20.05
C LEU A 600 1.38 36.81 -19.23
N GLN A 601 1.55 36.62 -17.92
CA GLN A 601 2.17 37.62 -17.04
C GLN A 601 3.64 37.88 -17.41
N ALA A 602 4.39 36.84 -17.80
CA ALA A 602 5.76 36.99 -18.27
C ALA A 602 5.83 37.79 -19.59
N LEU A 603 4.93 37.54 -20.53
CA LEU A 603 4.83 38.27 -21.80
C LEU A 603 4.42 39.73 -21.58
N LEU A 604 3.44 39.99 -20.71
CA LEU A 604 2.99 41.33 -20.35
C LEU A 604 4.10 42.14 -19.64
N ARG A 605 4.87 41.51 -18.75
CA ARG A 605 6.04 42.14 -18.11
C ARG A 605 7.13 42.48 -19.14
N ARG A 606 7.38 41.61 -20.13
CA ARG A 606 8.31 41.88 -21.24
C ARG A 606 7.85 43.05 -22.12
N ALA A 607 6.56 43.13 -22.43
CA ALA A 607 5.98 44.21 -23.21
C ALA A 607 6.08 45.57 -22.48
N ARG A 608 5.81 45.61 -21.16
CA ARG A 608 6.00 46.82 -20.34
C ARG A 608 7.45 47.28 -20.28
N ARG A 609 8.42 46.37 -20.11
CA ARG A 609 9.86 46.71 -20.13
C ARG A 609 10.32 47.27 -21.48
N ARG A 610 9.78 46.77 -22.60
CA ARG A 610 10.07 47.32 -23.94
C ARG A 610 9.47 48.71 -24.16
N ARG A 611 8.32 49.03 -23.55
CA ARG A 611 7.74 50.39 -23.60
C ARG A 611 8.52 51.39 -22.74
N SER A 612 9.06 50.99 -21.59
CA SER A 612 9.86 51.89 -20.74
C SER A 612 11.24 52.20 -21.33
N THR A 613 11.88 51.24 -22.02
CA THR A 613 13.17 51.48 -22.69
C THR A 613 13.06 52.34 -23.95
N ARG A 614 11.89 52.37 -24.60
CA ARG A 614 11.65 53.24 -25.77
C ARG A 614 11.36 54.70 -25.42
N ARG A 615 10.97 55.00 -24.17
CA ARG A 615 10.75 56.37 -23.67
C ARG A 615 11.98 56.99 -22.99
N GLY A 616 13.07 56.24 -22.82
CA GLY A 616 14.27 56.67 -22.08
C GLY A 616 15.52 56.92 -22.90
N ARG A 617 15.45 57.02 -24.25
CA ARG A 617 16.60 57.45 -25.06
C ARG A 617 16.55 58.97 -25.26
N PRO A 618 17.45 59.76 -24.63
CA PRO A 618 17.63 61.15 -24.97
C PRO A 618 18.32 61.27 -26.34
N CYS A 619 17.84 62.21 -27.16
CA CYS A 619 18.50 62.64 -28.38
C CYS A 619 19.83 63.34 -28.04
N CYS A 620 20.96 62.71 -28.36
CA CYS A 620 22.26 63.37 -28.51
C CYS A 620 22.77 63.00 -29.92
N ALA A 621 22.68 63.94 -30.86
CA ALA A 621 23.70 64.92 -31.22
C ALA A 621 24.77 64.33 -32.17
N ALA A 622 24.77 64.85 -33.40
CA ALA A 622 25.63 64.46 -34.51
C ALA A 622 27.09 64.90 -34.31
N PRO A 623 28.08 64.22 -34.90
CA PRO A 623 29.42 64.76 -35.07
C PRO A 623 29.61 65.40 -36.46
N CYS A 624 30.02 66.67 -36.45
CA CYS A 624 30.60 67.39 -37.58
C CYS A 624 32.04 66.92 -37.83
N PHE A 625 32.40 66.74 -39.11
CA PHE A 625 33.79 66.63 -39.59
C PHE A 625 34.38 68.03 -39.85
N PRO A 626 35.68 68.25 -39.60
CA PRO A 626 36.46 69.22 -40.35
C PRO A 626 37.54 68.54 -41.22
N ARG A 627 37.97 69.28 -42.25
CA ARG A 627 39.05 68.96 -43.19
C ARG A 627 40.41 68.94 -42.52
#